data_AF-A0A9W8F4G5-F1
#
_entry.id   AF-A0A9W8F4G5-F1
#
_cell.length_a   1.000
_cell.length_b   1.000
_cell.length_c   1.000
_cell.angle_alpha   90.00
_cell.angle_beta   90.00
_cell.angle_gamma   90.00
#
_symmetry.space_group_name_H-M   'P 1'
#
loop_
_entity.id
_entity.type
_entity.pdbx_description
1 polymer ?
#
loop_
_entity_poly.entity_id
_entity_poly.type
_entity_poly.pdbx_seq_one_letter_code
_entity_poly.pdbx_strand_id
1 'polypeptide(L)'
;MMAMKNDKGADGKGRALPGAKPVDTRPKLTFEEQRILDISKYAGDIYYSERYSDDEFEYRHVSMPDGLRRYLPAPPRIMEEIEWRSLGVQQSAGWEHYMVHVPEPHVLLFKRAKNTPQIKYPFRLR
;
A
#
# COMPACT_ATOMS: atom_id res chain seq x y z
N MET A 1 14.95 78.07 30.67
CA MET A 1 15.73 77.03 31.37
C MET A 1 15.01 75.70 31.12
N MET A 2 15.53 74.87 30.19
CA MET A 2 16.32 73.65 30.46
C MET A 2 15.51 72.58 31.22
N ALA A 3 15.41 71.31 30.82
CA ALA A 3 16.22 70.53 29.89
C ALA A 3 15.45 69.31 29.34
N MET A 4 15.81 68.93 28.10
CA MET A 4 15.57 67.64 27.49
C MET A 4 16.22 66.50 28.30
N LYS A 5 15.57 65.35 28.36
CA LYS A 5 16.24 64.06 28.59
C LYS A 5 15.76 63.06 27.54
N ASN A 6 16.61 62.91 26.52
CA ASN A 6 16.72 61.69 25.73
C ASN A 6 17.54 60.70 26.53
N ASP A 7 17.12 59.44 26.60
CA ASP A 7 18.03 58.34 26.91
C ASP A 7 17.87 57.24 25.86
N LYS A 8 19.03 56.76 25.39
CA LYS A 8 19.19 55.87 24.25
C LYS A 8 19.08 54.42 24.72
N GLY A 9 18.07 53.70 24.24
CA GLY A 9 18.04 52.24 24.34
C GLY A 9 19.03 51.64 23.33
N ALA A 10 20.21 51.28 23.80
CA ALA A 10 21.27 50.65 23.03
C ALA A 10 20.98 49.16 22.77
N ASP A 11 21.41 48.73 21.58
CA ASP A 11 21.25 47.42 20.98
C ASP A 11 21.93 46.29 21.77
N GLY A 12 21.16 45.29 22.18
CA GLY A 12 21.63 44.05 22.79
C GLY A 12 21.20 42.84 21.95
N LYS A 13 22.06 42.42 21.02
CA LYS A 13 21.89 41.25 20.14
C LYS A 13 21.45 40.00 20.92
N GLY A 14 20.22 39.56 20.71
CA GLY A 14 19.76 38.23 21.08
C GLY A 14 20.57 37.18 20.31
N ARG A 15 21.35 36.37 21.03
CA ARG A 15 22.11 35.25 20.48
C ARG A 15 21.10 34.18 20.05
N ALA A 16 20.86 34.05 18.74
CA ALA A 16 20.04 32.97 18.21
C ALA A 16 20.68 31.62 18.58
N LEU A 17 19.95 30.80 19.33
CA LEU A 17 20.31 29.41 19.61
C LEU A 17 20.30 28.62 18.28
N PRO A 18 21.25 27.71 18.05
CA PRO A 18 21.34 27.01 16.77
C PRO A 18 20.23 25.96 16.62
N GLY A 19 19.43 26.11 15.57
CA GLY A 19 19.05 24.97 14.70
C GLY A 19 18.01 23.97 15.22
N ALA A 20 16.93 24.41 15.88
CA ALA A 20 15.73 23.58 15.93
C ALA A 20 15.16 23.46 14.50
N LYS A 21 15.37 22.32 13.84
CA LYS A 21 14.67 22.02 12.59
C LYS A 21 13.17 22.13 12.87
N PRO A 22 12.38 22.80 12.01
CA PRO A 22 10.95 22.90 12.22
C PRO A 22 10.38 21.50 12.36
N VAL A 23 9.77 21.21 13.52
CA VAL A 23 9.09 19.95 13.77
C VAL A 23 7.87 19.94 12.84
N ASP A 24 7.78 18.96 11.96
CA ASP A 24 6.64 18.86 11.05
C ASP A 24 5.41 18.54 11.92
N THR A 25 4.55 19.54 12.13
CA THR A 25 3.34 19.47 12.96
C THR A 25 2.16 18.82 12.24
N ARG A 26 2.36 18.34 11.01
CA ARG A 26 1.33 17.63 10.26
C ARG A 26 0.95 16.33 10.99
N PRO A 27 -0.34 16.02 11.13
CA PRO A 27 -0.78 14.72 11.62
C PRO A 27 -0.14 13.60 10.79
N LYS A 28 0.53 12.66 11.44
CA LYS A 28 0.98 11.44 10.77
C LYS A 28 -0.25 10.59 10.44
N LEU A 29 -0.37 10.18 9.18
CA LEU A 29 -1.38 9.21 8.75
C LEU A 29 -1.27 7.93 9.57
N THR A 30 -2.42 7.36 9.91
CA THR A 30 -2.50 6.03 10.51
C THR A 30 -2.07 4.96 9.51
N PHE A 31 -1.78 3.75 10.01
CA PHE A 31 -1.39 2.62 9.16
C PHE A 31 -2.47 2.26 8.13
N GLU A 32 -3.74 2.23 8.54
CA GLU A 32 -4.86 1.92 7.64
C GLU A 32 -5.10 3.01 6.60
N GLU A 33 -5.00 4.29 6.99
CA GLU A 33 -5.11 5.39 6.02
C GLU A 33 -4.00 5.32 4.97
N GLN A 34 -2.75 5.08 5.42
CA GLN A 34 -1.63 4.91 4.50
C GLN A 34 -1.83 3.70 3.59
N ARG A 35 -2.36 2.58 4.13
CA ARG A 35 -2.66 1.38 3.37
C ARG A 35 -3.67 1.64 2.26
N ILE A 36 -4.76 2.35 2.55
CA ILE A 36 -5.78 2.70 1.56
C ILE A 36 -5.18 3.58 0.46
N LEU A 37 -4.38 4.58 0.84
CA LEU A 37 -3.69 5.46 -0.11
C LEU A 37 -2.73 4.66 -1.00
N ASP A 38 -1.90 3.80 -0.42
CA ASP A 38 -0.95 2.98 -1.16
C ASP A 38 -1.66 2.01 -2.10
N ILE A 39 -2.74 1.34 -1.67
CA ILE A 39 -3.55 0.47 -2.53
C ILE A 39 -4.11 1.27 -3.72
N SER A 40 -4.76 2.41 -3.46
CA SER A 40 -5.32 3.23 -4.55
C SER A 40 -4.24 3.72 -5.53
N LYS A 41 -3.04 4.01 -5.04
CA LYS A 41 -1.91 4.48 -5.83
C LYS A 41 -1.27 3.38 -6.68
N TYR A 42 -1.06 2.19 -6.10
CA TYR A 42 -0.25 1.12 -6.71
C TYR A 42 -1.09 -0.04 -7.28
N ALA A 43 -2.42 -0.08 -7.08
CA ALA A 43 -3.25 -1.18 -7.59
C ALA A 43 -3.15 -1.35 -9.11
N GLY A 44 -2.95 -0.26 -9.85
CA GLY A 44 -2.74 -0.29 -11.31
C GLY A 44 -1.40 -0.91 -11.75
N ASP A 45 -0.42 -0.95 -10.85
CA ASP A 45 0.92 -1.48 -11.10
C ASP A 45 1.03 -2.98 -10.73
N ILE A 46 -0.06 -3.59 -10.24
CA ILE A 46 -0.10 -5.03 -9.96
C ILE A 46 0.01 -5.78 -11.28
N TYR A 47 1.04 -6.61 -11.39
CA TYR A 47 1.27 -7.42 -12.59
C TYR A 47 0.53 -8.74 -12.52
N TYR A 48 -0.16 -9.09 -13.61
CA TYR A 48 -0.86 -10.36 -13.78
C TYR A 48 -0.24 -11.12 -14.94
N SER A 49 0.31 -12.30 -14.67
CA SER A 49 0.87 -13.16 -15.72
C SER A 49 -0.20 -13.70 -16.67
N GLU A 50 0.25 -14.24 -17.80
CA GLU A 50 -0.57 -15.10 -18.63
C GLU A 50 -1.03 -16.34 -17.86
N ARG A 51 -2.16 -16.90 -18.30
CA ARG A 51 -2.72 -18.10 -17.69
C ARG A 51 -2.12 -19.33 -18.35
N TYR A 52 -1.80 -20.32 -17.54
CA TYR A 52 -1.35 -21.63 -17.99
C TYR A 52 -2.21 -22.69 -17.31
N SER A 53 -2.25 -23.91 -17.85
CA SER A 53 -3.18 -24.92 -17.34
C SER A 53 -2.66 -26.34 -17.54
N ASP A 54 -3.03 -27.23 -16.63
CA ASP A 54 -2.93 -28.68 -16.80
C ASP A 54 -4.32 -29.30 -17.04
N ASP A 55 -4.52 -30.57 -16.79
CA ASP A 55 -5.80 -31.25 -17.02
C ASP A 55 -6.92 -30.81 -16.05
N GLU A 56 -6.57 -30.38 -14.84
CA GLU A 56 -7.54 -30.13 -13.75
C GLU A 56 -7.71 -28.63 -13.44
N PHE A 57 -6.63 -27.86 -13.52
CA PHE A 57 -6.55 -26.49 -13.03
C PHE A 57 -6.03 -25.51 -14.08
N GLU A 58 -6.44 -24.25 -13.90
CA GLU A 58 -5.86 -23.07 -14.52
C GLU A 58 -5.04 -22.32 -13.47
N TYR A 59 -3.90 -21.80 -13.87
CA TYR A 59 -2.90 -21.19 -13.00
C TYR A 59 -2.52 -19.80 -13.50
N ARG A 60 -2.06 -18.98 -12.56
CA ARG A 60 -1.51 -17.63 -12.78
C ARG A 60 -0.69 -17.25 -11.56
N HIS A 61 0.36 -16.47 -11.76
CA HIS A 61 0.96 -15.69 -10.67
C HIS A 61 0.64 -14.19 -10.80
N VAL A 62 0.56 -13.53 -9.66
CA VAL A 62 0.39 -12.08 -9.52
C VAL A 62 1.59 -11.52 -8.77
N SER A 63 2.24 -10.50 -9.32
CA SER A 63 3.40 -9.87 -8.68
C SER A 63 3.00 -8.53 -8.05
N MET A 64 3.20 -8.42 -6.74
CA MET A 64 2.85 -7.23 -5.97
C MET A 64 3.94 -6.15 -6.09
N PRO A 65 3.57 -4.89 -6.38
CA PRO A 65 4.52 -3.79 -6.47
C PRO A 65 5.11 -3.45 -5.09
N ASP A 66 6.31 -2.87 -5.07
CA ASP A 66 7.10 -2.58 -3.86
C ASP A 66 6.33 -1.80 -2.79
N GLY A 67 5.50 -0.85 -3.23
CA GLY A 67 4.64 -0.06 -2.34
C GLY A 67 3.67 -0.89 -1.51
N LEU A 68 3.21 -2.03 -2.06
CA LEU A 68 2.23 -2.91 -1.42
C LEU A 68 2.84 -4.08 -0.66
N ARG A 69 4.12 -4.41 -0.90
CA ARG A 69 4.78 -5.56 -0.26
C ARG A 69 4.73 -5.54 1.26
N ARG A 70 4.75 -4.34 1.86
CA ARG A 70 4.69 -4.14 3.32
C ARG A 70 3.37 -4.58 3.97
N TYR A 71 2.32 -4.74 3.17
CA TYR A 71 0.98 -5.14 3.64
C TYR A 71 0.71 -6.64 3.48
N LEU A 72 1.69 -7.38 2.93
CA LEU A 72 1.61 -8.84 2.86
C LEU A 72 1.77 -9.44 4.26
N PRO A 73 1.18 -10.62 4.51
CA PRO A 73 1.35 -11.32 5.79
C PRO A 73 2.82 -11.58 6.14
N ALA A 74 3.18 -11.28 7.38
CA ALA A 74 4.47 -11.62 7.98
C ALA A 74 4.20 -12.39 9.29
N PRO A 75 4.50 -13.71 9.37
CA PRO A 75 5.20 -14.52 8.37
C PRO A 75 4.37 -14.81 7.10
N PRO A 76 5.03 -15.15 5.98
CA PRO A 76 4.35 -15.51 4.73
C PRO A 76 3.39 -16.69 4.94
N ARG A 77 2.14 -16.53 4.51
CA ARG A 77 1.08 -17.55 4.57
C ARG A 77 0.12 -17.44 3.41
N ILE A 78 -0.72 -18.45 3.25
CA ILE A 78 -1.86 -18.42 2.33
C ILE A 78 -2.86 -17.32 2.76
N MET A 79 -3.48 -16.71 1.76
CA MET A 79 -4.46 -15.63 1.92
C MET A 79 -5.80 -16.06 1.36
N GLU A 80 -6.87 -15.74 2.08
CA GLU A 80 -8.24 -15.95 1.60
C GLU A 80 -8.62 -14.93 0.52
N GLU A 81 -9.71 -15.19 -0.21
CA GLU A 81 -10.22 -14.29 -1.26
C GLU A 81 -10.37 -12.85 -0.81
N ILE A 82 -10.96 -12.66 0.38
CA ILE A 82 -11.16 -11.32 0.92
C ILE A 82 -9.84 -10.60 1.24
N GLU A 83 -8.81 -11.34 1.68
CA GLU A 83 -7.54 -10.76 2.10
C GLU A 83 -6.75 -10.24 0.91
N TRP A 84 -6.59 -11.06 -0.16
CA TRP A 84 -5.86 -10.60 -1.34
C TRP A 84 -6.65 -9.56 -2.15
N ARG A 85 -7.99 -9.64 -2.19
CA ARG A 85 -8.81 -8.57 -2.79
C ARG A 85 -8.65 -7.25 -2.06
N SER A 86 -8.53 -7.30 -0.73
CA SER A 86 -8.31 -6.10 0.11
C SER A 86 -6.92 -5.49 -0.09
N LEU A 87 -5.99 -6.16 -0.78
CA LEU A 87 -4.68 -5.61 -1.18
C LEU A 87 -4.69 -5.02 -2.60
N GLY A 88 -5.85 -5.01 -3.27
CA GLY A 88 -6.01 -4.46 -4.62
C GLY A 88 -5.88 -5.49 -5.73
N VAL A 89 -5.65 -6.78 -5.42
CA VAL A 89 -5.61 -7.83 -6.44
C VAL A 89 -7.02 -8.06 -7.01
N GLN A 90 -7.17 -7.95 -8.32
CA GLN A 90 -8.44 -8.05 -9.03
C GLN A 90 -8.38 -9.12 -10.11
N GLN A 91 -9.15 -10.19 -9.92
CA GLN A 91 -9.35 -11.24 -10.92
C GLN A 91 -10.76 -11.82 -10.79
N SER A 92 -11.17 -12.64 -11.76
CA SER A 92 -12.48 -13.31 -11.79
C SER A 92 -12.72 -14.18 -10.54
N ALA A 93 -13.95 -14.64 -10.33
CA ALA A 93 -14.24 -15.56 -9.24
C ALA A 93 -13.54 -16.93 -9.42
N GLY A 94 -13.31 -17.62 -8.30
CA GLY A 94 -12.81 -19.00 -8.21
C GLY A 94 -11.29 -19.15 -8.15
N TRP A 95 -10.52 -18.05 -8.12
CA TRP A 95 -9.07 -18.14 -7.93
C TRP A 95 -8.70 -18.29 -6.45
N GLU A 96 -7.85 -19.27 -6.17
CA GLU A 96 -7.35 -19.61 -4.84
C GLU A 96 -5.84 -19.34 -4.77
N HIS A 97 -5.39 -18.60 -3.76
CA HIS A 97 -3.97 -18.51 -3.44
C HIS A 97 -3.56 -19.86 -2.83
N TYR A 98 -2.79 -20.68 -3.54
CA TYR A 98 -2.61 -22.09 -3.17
C TYR A 98 -1.23 -22.42 -2.62
N MET A 99 -0.25 -21.57 -2.85
CA MET A 99 1.13 -21.80 -2.43
C MET A 99 1.85 -20.48 -2.19
N VAL A 100 2.68 -20.45 -1.14
CA VAL A 100 3.58 -19.33 -0.84
C VAL A 100 4.92 -19.58 -1.53
N HIS A 101 5.36 -18.61 -2.34
CA HIS A 101 6.72 -18.61 -2.90
C HIS A 101 7.68 -17.95 -1.91
N VAL A 102 8.34 -18.75 -1.07
CA VAL A 102 9.20 -18.26 0.04
C VAL A 102 10.34 -17.32 -0.42
N PRO A 103 11.06 -17.59 -1.53
CA PRO A 103 12.11 -16.70 -2.01
C PRO A 103 11.60 -15.30 -2.37
N GLU A 104 10.40 -15.21 -2.94
CA GLU A 104 9.80 -13.94 -3.36
C GLU A 104 8.32 -13.88 -2.92
N PRO A 105 8.04 -13.56 -1.63
CA PRO A 105 6.68 -13.61 -1.08
C PRO A 105 5.69 -12.63 -1.72
N HIS A 106 6.20 -11.67 -2.51
CA HIS A 106 5.43 -10.72 -3.28
C HIS A 106 4.89 -11.31 -4.60
N VAL A 107 5.32 -12.51 -4.98
CA VAL A 107 4.75 -13.30 -6.07
C VAL A 107 3.72 -14.25 -5.50
N LEU A 108 2.44 -13.95 -5.76
CA LEU A 108 1.29 -14.70 -5.28
C LEU A 108 0.87 -15.75 -6.31
N LEU A 109 0.82 -17.02 -5.93
CA LEU A 109 0.50 -18.13 -6.83
C LEU A 109 -0.98 -18.49 -6.72
N PHE A 110 -1.71 -18.38 -7.83
CA PHE A 110 -3.14 -18.66 -7.89
C PHE A 110 -3.44 -19.88 -8.76
N LYS A 111 -4.46 -20.64 -8.36
CA LYS A 111 -5.06 -21.71 -9.16
C LYS A 111 -6.59 -21.59 -9.15
N ARG A 112 -7.26 -22.17 -10.15
CA ARG A 112 -8.71 -22.30 -10.22
C ARG A 112 -9.09 -23.57 -10.96
N ALA A 113 -10.11 -24.30 -10.49
CA ALA A 113 -10.58 -25.49 -11.19
C ALA A 113 -11.27 -25.14 -12.52
N LYS A 114 -10.97 -25.89 -13.58
CA LYS A 114 -11.54 -25.65 -14.93
C LYS A 114 -13.04 -25.89 -15.00
N ASN A 115 -13.55 -26.83 -14.20
CA ASN A 115 -14.94 -27.29 -14.25
C ASN A 115 -15.89 -26.47 -13.36
N THR A 116 -15.39 -25.44 -12.67
CA THR A 116 -16.28 -24.55 -11.92
C THR A 116 -16.99 -23.62 -12.90
N PRO A 117 -18.33 -23.50 -12.88
CA PRO A 117 -19.04 -22.56 -13.73
C PRO A 117 -18.45 -21.18 -13.53
N GLN A 118 -17.92 -20.59 -14.60
CA GLN A 118 -17.34 -19.25 -14.55
C GLN A 118 -18.48 -18.25 -14.37
N ILE A 119 -18.84 -17.95 -13.11
CA ILE A 119 -19.76 -16.86 -12.80
C ILE A 119 -19.02 -15.56 -13.15
N LYS A 120 -19.18 -15.13 -14.40
CA LYS A 120 -18.85 -13.80 -14.88
C LYS A 120 -19.88 -12.87 -14.26
N TYR A 121 -19.59 -12.37 -13.06
CA TYR A 121 -20.37 -11.47 -12.21
C TYR A 121 -21.80 -11.14 -12.70
N PRO A 122 -22.87 -11.50 -11.98
CA PRO A 122 -24.24 -11.21 -12.43
C PRO A 122 -24.64 -9.72 -12.37
N PHE A 123 -23.74 -8.79 -12.02
CA PHE A 123 -24.11 -7.39 -11.79
C PHE A 123 -23.23 -6.42 -12.57
N ARG A 124 -23.60 -6.18 -13.82
CA ARG A 124 -23.36 -4.91 -14.49
C ARG A 124 -24.62 -4.07 -14.27
N LEU A 125 -24.74 -3.38 -13.12
CA LEU A 125 -25.77 -2.36 -12.99
C LEU A 125 -25.43 -1.20 -13.91
N ARG A 126 -26.39 -0.87 -14.77
CA ARG A 126 -26.50 0.40 -15.47
C ARG A 126 -26.69 1.54 -14.48
#